data_AF-A0A5J6HM07-F1
#
_entry.id   AF-A0A5J6HM07-F1
#
_cell.length_a   1.000
_cell.length_b   1.000
_cell.length_c   1.000
_cell.angle_alpha   90.00
_cell.angle_beta   90.00
_cell.angle_gamma   90.00
#
_symmetry.space_group_name_H-M   'P 1'
#
loop_
_entity.id
_entity.type
_entity.pdbx_description
1 polymer ?
#
loop_
_entity_poly.entity_id
_entity_poly.type
_entity_poly.pdbx_seq_one_letter_code
_entity_poly.pdbx_strand_id
1 'polypeptide(L)'
;MADRQRTPTQTRRVTAACLDALLALLCGLAAGAAAGVKVVDGVVEIRPQSPTVWTAALGAAFGLSFLNHVLLTLTTRASLGKLLTGVRVVRSSDGGRPTFLRLVGRWLFGLYWMVVFVPLHVAADSDVKQQDAVGLRVVGRGAVLT
;
A
#
# COMPACT_ATOMS: atom_id res chain seq x y z
N MET A 1 -9.31 -30.86 6.42
CA MET A 1 -9.88 -30.09 5.30
C MET A 1 -8.85 -29.07 4.83
N ALA A 2 -8.11 -29.36 3.76
CA ALA A 2 -7.19 -28.39 3.17
C ALA A 2 -8.01 -27.34 2.40
N ASP A 3 -8.11 -26.13 2.93
CA ASP A 3 -8.76 -24.99 2.27
C ASP A 3 -8.08 -24.77 0.91
N ARG A 4 -8.83 -24.98 -0.18
CA ARG A 4 -8.35 -24.89 -1.57
C ARG A 4 -8.19 -23.41 -1.93
N GLN A 5 -7.16 -22.78 -1.39
CA GLN A 5 -6.92 -21.34 -1.56
C GLN A 5 -6.52 -21.05 -3.02
N ARG A 6 -7.32 -20.24 -3.71
CA ARG A 6 -7.04 -19.84 -5.09
C ARG A 6 -5.84 -18.90 -5.12
N THR A 7 -4.80 -19.26 -5.87
CA THR A 7 -3.70 -18.35 -6.19
C THR A 7 -4.23 -17.25 -7.13
N PRO A 8 -4.21 -15.98 -6.73
CA PRO A 8 -4.66 -14.90 -7.61
C PRO A 8 -3.68 -14.72 -8.76
N THR A 9 -4.14 -14.20 -9.90
CA THR A 9 -3.27 -13.91 -11.03
C THR A 9 -2.29 -12.79 -10.69
N GLN A 10 -1.10 -12.80 -11.32
CA GLN A 10 -0.10 -11.75 -11.12
C GLN A 10 -0.65 -10.36 -11.44
N THR A 11 -1.43 -10.23 -12.51
CA THR A 11 -2.10 -8.98 -12.89
C THR A 11 -2.97 -8.45 -11.76
N ARG A 12 -3.83 -9.27 -11.14
CA ARG A 12 -4.69 -8.82 -10.03
C ARG A 12 -3.89 -8.35 -8.82
N ARG A 13 -2.79 -9.05 -8.49
CA ARG A 13 -1.91 -8.67 -7.38
C ARG A 13 -1.22 -7.33 -7.65
N VAL A 14 -0.71 -7.14 -8.86
CA VAL A 14 -0.06 -5.89 -9.29
C VAL A 14 -1.06 -4.75 -9.31
N THR A 15 -2.24 -4.93 -9.92
CA THR A 15 -3.30 -3.91 -9.93
C THR A 15 -3.70 -3.51 -8.51
N ALA A 16 -3.85 -4.47 -7.59
CA ALA A 16 -4.15 -4.18 -6.19
C ALA A 16 -3.08 -3.30 -5.53
N ALA A 17 -1.81 -3.63 -5.76
CA ALA A 17 -0.68 -2.87 -5.24
C ALA A 17 -0.61 -1.45 -5.86
N CYS A 18 -0.85 -1.32 -7.16
CA CYS A 18 -0.91 -0.03 -7.84
C CYS A 18 -2.04 0.84 -7.31
N LEU A 19 -3.23 0.27 -7.06
CA LEU A 19 -4.36 1.01 -6.47
C LEU A 19 -4.04 1.51 -5.05
N ASP A 20 -3.41 0.66 -4.23
CA ASP A 20 -2.98 1.06 -2.88
C ASP A 20 -1.94 2.20 -2.93
N ALA A 21 -0.98 2.13 -3.88
CA ALA A 21 0.07 3.12 -4.06
C ALA A 21 -0.48 4.46 -4.61
N LEU A 22 -1.34 4.41 -5.63
CA LEU A 22 -1.99 5.59 -6.19
C LEU A 22 -2.82 6.32 -5.15
N LEU A 23 -3.58 5.58 -4.33
CA LEU A 23 -4.36 6.17 -3.25
C LEU A 23 -3.46 6.94 -2.28
N ALA A 24 -2.38 6.33 -1.80
CA ALA A 24 -1.45 6.97 -0.89
C ALA A 24 -0.78 8.20 -1.52
N LEU A 25 -0.37 8.11 -2.77
CA LEU A 25 0.29 9.20 -3.50
C LEU A 25 -0.65 10.38 -3.71
N LEU A 26 -1.89 10.13 -4.16
CA LEU A 26 -2.89 11.17 -4.38
C LEU A 26 -3.26 11.88 -3.07
N CYS A 27 -3.41 11.15 -1.97
CA CYS A 27 -3.64 11.74 -0.66
C CYS A 27 -2.46 12.59 -0.19
N GLY A 28 -1.22 12.13 -0.45
CA GLY A 28 -0.02 12.92 -0.20
C GLY A 28 0.00 14.22 -1.00
N LEU A 29 -0.18 14.15 -2.31
CA LEU A 29 -0.24 15.35 -3.16
C LEU A 29 -1.33 16.33 -2.73
N ALA A 30 -2.53 15.82 -2.42
CA ALA A 30 -3.65 16.65 -1.95
C ALA A 30 -3.31 17.36 -0.63
N ALA A 31 -2.74 16.65 0.34
CA ALA A 31 -2.33 17.22 1.62
C ALA A 31 -1.21 18.26 1.46
N GLY A 32 -0.22 17.97 0.61
CA GLY A 32 0.86 18.90 0.27
C GLY A 32 0.34 20.18 -0.38
N ALA A 33 -0.54 20.03 -1.39
CA ALA A 33 -1.17 21.17 -2.06
C ALA A 33 -1.98 22.02 -1.09
N ALA A 34 -2.80 21.39 -0.25
CA ALA A 34 -3.58 22.09 0.78
C ALA A 34 -2.69 22.85 1.78
N ALA A 35 -1.55 22.27 2.18
CA ALA A 35 -0.59 22.91 3.07
C ALA A 35 0.24 24.02 2.41
N GLY A 36 0.37 23.99 1.08
CA GLY A 36 1.14 24.95 0.29
C GLY A 36 0.38 26.20 -0.11
N VAL A 37 -0.95 26.14 -0.02
CA VAL A 37 -1.84 27.28 -0.23
C VAL A 37 -2.06 27.98 1.10
N LYS A 38 -1.63 29.22 1.22
CA LYS A 38 -1.97 30.10 2.33
C LYS A 38 -2.68 31.34 1.82
N VAL A 39 -3.73 31.75 2.52
CA VAL A 39 -4.40 33.03 2.27
C VAL A 39 -3.90 34.01 3.33
N VAL A 40 -3.15 35.02 2.91
CA VAL A 40 -2.65 36.09 3.78
C VAL A 40 -3.22 37.40 3.23
N ASP A 41 -3.96 38.14 4.06
CA ASP A 41 -4.59 39.42 3.69
C ASP A 41 -5.45 39.37 2.41
N GLY A 42 -6.13 38.24 2.17
CA GLY A 42 -6.98 38.02 0.99
C GLY A 42 -6.21 37.63 -0.28
N VAL A 43 -4.88 37.55 -0.23
CA VAL A 43 -4.04 37.10 -1.34
C VAL A 43 -3.69 35.63 -1.15
N VAL A 44 -3.87 34.85 -2.23
CA VAL A 44 -3.47 33.44 -2.27
C VAL A 44 -1.97 33.36 -2.55
N GLU A 45 -1.20 32.97 -1.53
CA GLU A 45 0.22 32.65 -1.67
C GLU A 45 0.42 31.14 -1.83
N ILE A 46 1.13 30.75 -2.89
CA ILE A 46 1.53 29.36 -3.14
C ILE A 46 3.01 29.24 -2.76
N ARG A 47 3.30 28.47 -1.69
CA ARG A 47 4.67 28.28 -1.16
C ARG A 47 5.10 26.81 -1.30
N PRO A 48 5.39 26.34 -2.53
CA PRO A 48 5.64 24.91 -2.79
C PRO A 48 6.96 24.41 -2.17
N GLN A 49 7.89 25.32 -1.88
CA GLN A 49 9.18 24.99 -1.24
C GLN A 49 9.12 25.00 0.29
N SER A 50 7.96 25.28 0.89
CA SER A 50 7.82 25.28 2.35
C SER A 50 8.03 23.87 2.91
N PRO A 51 8.81 23.70 4.00
CA PRO A 51 8.91 22.42 4.71
C PRO A 51 7.54 21.84 5.12
N THR A 52 6.55 22.69 5.36
CA THR A 52 5.18 22.29 5.72
C THR A 52 4.50 21.51 4.60
N VAL A 53 4.74 21.87 3.33
CA VAL A 53 4.18 21.17 2.15
C VAL A 53 4.69 19.75 2.10
N TRP A 54 6.01 19.59 2.19
CA TRP A 54 6.65 18.29 2.13
C TRP A 54 6.31 17.42 3.34
N THR A 55 6.26 18.02 4.53
CA THR A 55 5.84 17.33 5.75
C THR A 55 4.39 16.84 5.66
N ALA A 56 3.47 17.68 5.16
CA ALA A 56 2.08 17.29 4.96
C ALA A 56 1.94 16.20 3.88
N ALA A 57 2.66 16.34 2.76
CA ALA A 57 2.59 15.39 1.67
C ALA A 57 3.13 14.01 2.05
N LEU A 58 4.35 13.96 2.59
CA LEU A 58 4.98 12.72 3.02
C LEU A 58 4.25 12.11 4.21
N GLY A 59 3.86 12.94 5.18
CA GLY A 59 3.10 12.51 6.36
C GLY A 59 1.77 11.87 5.98
N ALA A 60 1.01 12.49 5.08
CA ALA A 60 -0.24 11.93 4.58
C ALA A 60 -0.02 10.66 3.74
N ALA A 61 0.94 10.67 2.81
CA ALA A 61 1.22 9.50 1.98
C ALA A 61 1.63 8.27 2.80
N PHE A 62 2.61 8.43 3.71
CA PHE A 62 3.07 7.34 4.55
C PHE A 62 2.04 6.95 5.62
N GLY A 63 1.36 7.94 6.21
CA GLY A 63 0.31 7.72 7.20
C GLY A 63 -0.85 6.91 6.62
N LEU A 64 -1.43 7.36 5.50
CA LEU A 64 -2.52 6.62 4.85
C LEU A 64 -2.06 5.26 4.30
N SER A 65 -0.84 5.17 3.77
CA SER A 65 -0.25 3.89 3.36
C SER A 65 -0.18 2.91 4.54
N PHE A 66 0.30 3.36 5.69
CA PHE A 66 0.35 2.55 6.91
C PHE A 66 -1.05 2.16 7.38
N LEU A 67 -2.00 3.11 7.44
CA LEU A 67 -3.39 2.83 7.81
C LEU A 67 -4.00 1.75 6.90
N ASN A 68 -3.80 1.86 5.58
CA ASN A 68 -4.34 0.93 4.59
C ASN A 68 -3.67 -0.46 4.64
N HIS A 69 -2.35 -0.52 4.73
CA HIS A 69 -1.59 -1.78 4.68
C HIS A 69 -1.48 -2.50 6.02
N VAL A 70 -1.58 -1.78 7.13
CA VAL A 70 -1.41 -2.34 8.48
C VAL A 70 -2.76 -2.39 9.18
N LEU A 71 -3.39 -1.26 9.47
CA LEU A 71 -4.59 -1.22 10.31
C LEU A 71 -5.81 -1.82 9.61
N LEU A 72 -6.08 -1.41 8.37
CA LEU A 72 -7.19 -1.94 7.59
C LEU A 72 -6.97 -3.43 7.23
N THR A 73 -5.73 -3.82 6.94
CA THR A 73 -5.42 -5.23 6.67
C THR A 73 -5.52 -6.08 7.94
N LEU A 74 -5.24 -5.52 9.13
CA LEU A 74 -5.42 -6.24 10.39
C LEU A 74 -6.89 -6.58 10.64
N THR A 75 -7.80 -5.65 10.33
CA THR A 75 -9.25 -5.82 10.55
C THR A 75 -9.91 -6.64 9.42
N THR A 76 -9.63 -6.32 8.16
CA THR A 76 -10.34 -6.89 7.00
C THR A 76 -9.58 -8.02 6.29
N ARG A 77 -8.34 -8.30 6.70
CA ARG A 77 -7.38 -9.17 6.00
C ARG A 77 -7.02 -8.67 4.59
N ALA A 78 -7.32 -7.43 4.23
CA ALA A 78 -6.99 -6.85 2.94
C ALA A 78 -6.79 -5.32 3.05
N SER A 79 -6.03 -4.75 2.12
CA SER A 79 -6.01 -3.29 1.89
C SER A 79 -7.10 -2.92 0.88
N LEU A 80 -7.41 -1.63 0.71
CA LEU A 80 -8.46 -1.15 -0.19
C LEU A 80 -8.31 -1.67 -1.63
N GLY A 81 -7.12 -1.56 -2.23
CA GLY A 81 -6.88 -2.10 -3.58
C GLY A 81 -7.05 -3.62 -3.64
N LYS A 82 -6.74 -4.32 -2.55
CA LYS A 82 -6.94 -5.77 -2.44
C LYS A 82 -8.40 -6.15 -2.28
N LEU A 83 -9.18 -5.34 -1.57
CA LEU A 83 -10.63 -5.50 -1.49
C LEU A 83 -11.27 -5.34 -2.88
N LEU A 84 -10.88 -4.29 -3.62
CA LEU A 84 -11.41 -4.02 -4.96
C LEU A 84 -11.06 -5.11 -5.99
N THR A 85 -9.88 -5.71 -5.88
CA THR A 85 -9.42 -6.78 -6.79
C THR A 85 -9.81 -8.19 -6.34
N GLY A 86 -10.50 -8.30 -5.20
CA GLY A 86 -10.94 -9.58 -4.64
C GLY A 86 -9.81 -10.47 -4.14
N VAL A 87 -8.75 -9.89 -3.56
CA VAL A 87 -7.65 -10.63 -2.93
C VAL A 87 -7.56 -10.32 -1.43
N ARG A 88 -6.99 -11.23 -0.66
CA ARG A 88 -6.78 -11.10 0.79
C ARG A 88 -5.42 -11.63 1.19
N VAL A 89 -4.98 -11.24 2.38
CA VAL A 89 -3.68 -11.56 2.96
C VAL A 89 -3.91 -12.54 4.10
N VAL A 90 -3.20 -13.67 4.04
CA VAL A 90 -3.27 -14.72 5.05
C VAL A 90 -1.87 -15.12 5.50
N ARG A 91 -1.78 -15.70 6.69
CA ARG A 91 -0.54 -16.25 7.19
C ARG A 91 -0.13 -17.48 6.38
N SER A 92 1.13 -17.58 5.96
CA SER A 92 1.60 -18.69 5.11
C SER A 92 1.63 -20.04 5.84
N SER A 93 1.85 -20.04 7.17
CA SER A 93 1.97 -21.26 7.97
C SER A 93 0.65 -22.00 8.19
N ASP A 94 -0.43 -21.28 8.48
CA ASP A 94 -1.70 -21.85 8.92
C ASP A 94 -2.93 -21.27 8.18
N GLY A 95 -2.74 -20.32 7.24
CA GLY A 95 -3.84 -19.64 6.55
C GLY A 95 -4.65 -18.68 7.43
N GLY A 96 -4.22 -18.46 8.68
CA GLY A 96 -4.90 -17.65 9.68
C GLY A 96 -4.77 -16.15 9.48
N ARG A 97 -5.24 -15.39 10.49
CA ARG A 97 -5.16 -13.92 10.50
C ARG A 97 -3.70 -13.44 10.53
N PRO A 98 -3.35 -12.43 9.73
CA PRO A 98 -2.06 -11.76 9.86
C PRO A 98 -1.97 -11.05 11.22
N THR A 99 -0.75 -11.00 11.80
CA THR A 99 -0.49 -10.27 13.05
C THR A 99 0.03 -8.87 12.75
N PHE A 100 -0.14 -7.95 13.69
CA PHE A 100 0.28 -6.56 13.55
C PHE A 100 1.75 -6.42 13.14
N LEU A 101 2.68 -7.03 13.89
CA LEU A 101 4.12 -6.95 13.58
C LEU A 101 4.49 -7.53 12.21
N ARG A 102 3.81 -8.60 11.75
CA ARG A 102 4.05 -9.14 10.40
C ARG A 102 3.54 -8.20 9.31
N LEU A 103 2.44 -7.50 9.56
CA LEU A 103 1.93 -6.47 8.64
C LEU A 103 2.85 -5.25 8.60
N VAL A 104 3.35 -4.79 9.75
CA VAL A 104 4.35 -3.71 9.83
C VAL A 104 5.62 -4.12 9.08
N GLY A 105 6.16 -5.31 9.34
CA GLY A 105 7.33 -5.82 8.63
C GLY A 105 7.11 -5.91 7.12
N ARG A 106 5.93 -6.37 6.68
CA ARG A 106 5.59 -6.42 5.26
C ARG A 106 5.43 -5.02 4.64
N TRP A 107 4.90 -4.06 5.39
CA TRP A 107 4.79 -2.66 4.96
C TRP A 107 6.17 -2.02 4.82
N LEU A 108 7.05 -2.18 5.81
CA LEU A 108 8.44 -1.72 5.76
C LEU A 108 9.22 -2.35 4.60
N PHE A 109 9.05 -3.65 4.37
CA PHE A 109 9.66 -4.35 3.24
C PHE A 109 9.17 -3.77 1.89
N GLY A 110 7.87 -3.51 1.77
CA GLY A 110 7.30 -2.86 0.58
C GLY A 110 7.85 -1.45 0.34
N LEU A 111 8.05 -0.68 1.41
CA LEU A 111 8.63 0.67 1.35
C LEU A 111 10.11 0.63 0.94
N TYR A 112 10.90 -0.23 1.58
CA TYR A 112 12.30 -0.48 1.20
C TYR A 112 12.42 -0.88 -0.27
N TRP A 113 11.56 -1.79 -0.74
CA TRP A 113 11.58 -2.21 -2.13
C TRP A 113 11.25 -1.07 -3.10
N MET A 114 10.22 -0.27 -2.80
CA MET A 114 9.86 0.87 -3.63
C MET A 114 10.99 1.89 -3.75
N VAL A 115 11.73 2.13 -2.66
CA VAL A 115 12.82 3.10 -2.64
C VAL A 115 14.10 2.56 -3.30
N VAL A 116 14.41 1.28 -3.12
CA VAL A 116 15.71 0.70 -3.51
C VAL A 116 15.62 -0.12 -4.79
N PHE A 117 14.67 -1.04 -4.85
CA PHE A 117 14.60 -2.01 -5.93
C PHE A 117 13.87 -1.50 -7.16
N VAL A 118 12.84 -0.67 -7.04
CA VAL A 118 12.14 -0.12 -8.21
C VAL A 118 13.07 0.74 -9.08
N PRO A 119 13.84 1.72 -8.53
CA PRO A 119 14.80 2.47 -9.33
C PRO A 119 15.87 1.57 -9.95
N LEU A 120 16.34 0.58 -9.20
CA LEU A 120 17.33 -0.38 -9.69
C LEU A 120 16.77 -1.26 -10.80
N HIS A 121 15.51 -1.71 -10.71
CA HIS A 121 14.84 -2.49 -11.75
C HIS A 121 14.64 -1.66 -13.02
N VAL A 122 14.22 -0.39 -12.88
CA VAL A 122 14.11 0.53 -14.01
C VAL A 122 15.48 0.75 -14.67
N ALA A 123 16.56 0.72 -13.89
CA ALA A 123 17.92 0.87 -14.40
C ALA A 123 18.55 -0.43 -14.95
N ALA A 124 18.16 -1.62 -14.45
CA ALA A 124 18.87 -2.88 -14.66
C ALA A 124 18.03 -4.03 -15.25
N ASP A 125 16.74 -3.81 -15.53
CA ASP A 125 15.81 -4.74 -16.19
C ASP A 125 15.78 -6.16 -15.58
N SER A 126 15.71 -6.25 -14.25
CA SER A 126 15.68 -7.52 -13.51
C SER A 126 14.24 -7.99 -13.23
N ASP A 127 13.91 -9.29 -13.36
CA ASP A 127 12.60 -9.87 -12.99
C ASP A 127 12.62 -10.46 -11.57
N VAL A 128 12.37 -9.64 -10.53
CA VAL A 128 12.27 -10.12 -9.14
C VAL A 128 10.83 -10.09 -8.62
N LYS A 129 10.34 -11.24 -8.14
CA LYS A 129 8.95 -11.43 -7.69
C LYS A 129 8.76 -11.09 -6.21
N GLN A 130 8.38 -9.83 -5.99
CA GLN A 130 8.10 -9.04 -4.77
C GLN A 130 7.11 -9.59 -3.70
N GLN A 131 6.19 -10.48 -4.07
CA GLN A 131 4.81 -10.39 -3.54
C GLN A 131 4.44 -11.31 -2.37
N ASP A 132 5.35 -12.19 -1.92
CA ASP A 132 5.18 -13.02 -0.72
C ASP A 132 6.38 -12.79 0.23
N ALA A 133 6.16 -12.04 1.31
CA ALA A 133 7.22 -11.66 2.24
C ALA A 133 6.73 -11.76 3.70
N VAL A 134 7.66 -11.97 4.63
CA VAL A 134 7.40 -11.96 6.09
C VAL A 134 6.36 -13.01 6.52
N GLY A 135 6.36 -14.17 5.85
CA GLY A 135 5.46 -15.28 6.18
C GLY A 135 3.97 -14.99 5.98
N LEU A 136 3.66 -14.02 5.10
CA LEU A 136 2.31 -13.72 4.62
C LEU A 136 2.23 -14.00 3.12
N ARG A 137 1.09 -14.52 2.67
CA ARG A 137 0.80 -14.78 1.25
C ARG A 137 -0.50 -14.12 0.81
N VAL A 138 -0.57 -13.74 -0.46
CA VAL A 138 -1.78 -13.17 -1.07
C VAL A 138 -2.61 -14.27 -1.73
N VAL A 139 -3.87 -14.40 -1.31
CA VAL A 139 -4.83 -15.40 -1.82
C VAL A 139 -6.07 -14.73 -2.39
N GLY A 140 -6.70 -15.33 -3.39
CA GLY A 140 -7.98 -14.85 -3.91
C GLY A 140 -9.09 -15.02 -2.87
N ARG A 141 -9.98 -14.03 -2.73
CA ARG A 141 -11.29 -14.25 -2.09
C ARG A 141 -12.09 -15.13 -3.05
N GLY A 142 -12.24 -16.40 -2.71
CA GLY A 142 -13.24 -17.25 -3.37
C GLY A 142 -14.59 -16.56 -3.25
N ALA A 143 -15.34 -16.48 -4.36
CA ALA A 143 -16.73 -16.10 -4.31
C ALA A 143 -17.41 -17.03 -3.31
N VAL A 144 -17.85 -16.47 -2.18
CA VAL A 144 -18.99 -17.05 -1.47
C VAL A 144 -20.14 -16.75 -2.42
N LEU A 145 -20.46 -17.73 -3.27
CA LEU A 145 -21.75 -17.77 -3.95
C LEU A 145 -22.79 -17.85 -2.83
N THR A 146 -23.46 -16.73 -2.55
CA THR A 146 -24.83 -16.72 -2.05
C THR A 146 -25.75 -17.24 -3.14
#